data_AF-U6L6A4-F1
#
_entry.id   AF-U6L6A4-F1
#
_cell.length_a   1.000
_cell.length_b   1.000
_cell.length_c   1.000
_cell.angle_alpha   90.00
_cell.angle_beta   90.00
_cell.angle_gamma   90.00
#
_symmetry.space_group_name_H-M   'P 1'
#
loop_
_entity.id
_entity.type
_entity.pdbx_description
1 polymer ?
#
loop_
_entity_poly.entity_id
_entity_poly.type
_entity_poly.pdbx_seq_one_letter_code
_entity_poly.pdbx_strand_id
1 'polypeptide(L)'
;MSAQYVKSRSFPDKALDLLDEACSWKKVHYNKQLVLKKKEIQDAENDKDTPPEELAKKKKELAELEALTANGRRLELDLHDVAHILHLWTGIPLGKMTEDEVTRVLRLADILSLRVIGQSQAVKAVADALAIQRAGLNPKNKPLGTFMFLGSSGVGKTELAKAVAEEMFDSEKNLIRLDMVEYQEAHSISRLIGPPPGYMGNDEGGQLTEAVRQKPHSVVLFDEVENAHKNLWSLLLPMLDEGHLSDSKGNRVDFTNCLIILTSNIGQQYILEGYKEARALMGSAEKPATGEGAAAAAGAAGGGAAAGAAAGAADDGKAAAAAASTTANTGFKGSGKSPKDVLRRMRQKVLKEVFGYFKPQVIGRMSEIIIFEPLNEDALKGVLGLKLSSLTKSLNARGVDFKVADSAMNYILERASSYKYGGRRMGKYLEKYIKPRVAPLLISGKLKPGDRAVLARSNTNPNQLNLIVSQSSSSSSSSSSSSSSSNSSSSSSSSSRSRFRGILVCELDEAGVCKPGTKYGTKLVVQEAKQQEGSDDEESLD
;
A
#
# COMPACT_ATOMS: atom_id res chain seq x y z
N MET A 1 13.56 -7.59 -29.70
CA MET A 1 13.63 -7.09 -28.31
C MET A 1 13.84 -5.58 -28.25
N SER A 2 14.96 -5.02 -28.74
CA SER A 2 15.21 -3.56 -28.68
C SER A 2 14.13 -2.71 -29.40
N ALA A 3 13.56 -3.20 -30.50
CA ALA A 3 12.44 -2.52 -31.18
C ALA A 3 11.15 -2.44 -30.32
N GLN A 4 10.92 -3.42 -29.45
CA GLN A 4 9.73 -3.48 -28.60
C GLN A 4 9.91 -2.67 -27.32
N TYR A 5 11.04 -2.84 -26.64
CA TYR A 5 11.26 -2.32 -25.29
C TYR A 5 12.01 -0.98 -25.24
N VAL A 6 12.81 -0.66 -26.26
CA VAL A 6 13.60 0.58 -26.32
C VAL A 6 13.05 1.48 -27.43
N LYS A 7 12.11 2.36 -27.06
CA LYS A 7 11.45 3.31 -27.96
C LYS A 7 12.09 4.70 -27.98
N SER A 8 12.93 5.02 -27.00
CA SER A 8 13.61 6.33 -26.89
C SER A 8 14.72 6.54 -27.91
N ARG A 9 15.27 5.46 -28.48
CA ARG A 9 16.40 5.49 -29.42
C ARG A 9 16.01 4.94 -30.79
N SER A 10 16.61 5.50 -31.84
CA SER A 10 16.50 5.02 -33.22
C SER A 10 17.22 3.69 -33.41
N PHE A 11 16.71 2.89 -34.35
CA PHE A 11 17.47 1.77 -34.90
C PHE A 11 18.37 2.32 -36.03
N PRO A 12 19.64 1.89 -36.17
CA PRO A 12 20.30 0.76 -35.52
C PRO A 12 21.01 1.07 -34.19
N ASP A 13 21.17 2.35 -33.82
CA ASP A 13 22.00 2.79 -32.68
C ASP A 13 21.64 2.06 -31.38
N LYS A 14 20.34 1.95 -31.08
CA LYS A 14 19.86 1.23 -29.89
C LYS A 14 20.26 -0.24 -29.80
N ALA A 15 20.46 -0.89 -30.96
CA ALA A 15 20.87 -2.28 -31.00
C ALA A 15 22.39 -2.40 -30.77
N LEU A 16 23.16 -1.44 -31.29
CA LEU A 16 24.60 -1.37 -31.07
C LEU A 16 24.90 -1.07 -29.60
N ASP A 17 24.26 -0.06 -29.02
CA ASP A 17 24.42 0.32 -27.61
C ASP A 17 24.11 -0.86 -26.68
N LEU A 18 23.02 -1.57 -26.99
CA LEU A 18 22.57 -2.71 -26.19
C LEU A 18 23.54 -3.90 -26.29
N LEU A 19 24.11 -4.14 -27.47
CA LEU A 19 25.11 -5.18 -27.64
C LEU A 19 26.42 -4.81 -26.94
N ASP A 20 26.82 -3.54 -27.01
CA ASP A 20 28.05 -3.05 -26.38
C ASP A 20 27.96 -3.09 -24.84
N GLU A 21 26.85 -2.65 -24.28
CA GLU A 21 26.60 -2.78 -22.83
C GLU A 21 26.49 -4.24 -22.40
N ALA A 22 25.83 -5.10 -23.17
CA ALA A 22 25.75 -6.52 -22.86
C ALA A 22 27.14 -7.20 -22.93
N CYS A 23 27.98 -6.85 -23.92
CA CYS A 23 29.37 -7.32 -24.01
C CYS A 23 30.16 -6.91 -22.76
N SER A 24 30.07 -5.63 -22.42
CA SER A 24 30.78 -5.02 -21.29
C SER A 24 30.34 -5.63 -19.97
N TRP A 25 29.03 -5.76 -19.76
CA TRP A 25 28.47 -6.40 -18.58
C TRP A 25 28.89 -7.86 -18.46
N LYS A 26 28.79 -8.66 -19.53
CA LYS A 26 29.18 -10.07 -19.51
C LYS A 26 30.65 -10.24 -19.14
N LYS A 27 31.52 -9.39 -19.68
CA LYS A 27 32.95 -9.38 -19.36
C LYS A 27 33.21 -9.01 -17.90
N VAL A 28 32.56 -7.95 -17.39
CA VAL A 28 32.69 -7.52 -16.00
C VAL A 28 32.15 -8.59 -15.04
N HIS A 29 30.98 -9.15 -15.32
CA HIS A 29 30.35 -10.19 -14.52
C HIS A 29 31.20 -11.45 -14.46
N TYR A 30 31.72 -11.90 -15.61
CA TYR A 30 32.64 -13.03 -15.69
C TYR A 30 33.92 -12.81 -14.86
N ASN A 31 34.57 -11.65 -15.02
CA ASN A 31 35.77 -11.31 -14.24
C ASN A 31 35.49 -11.26 -12.73
N LYS A 32 34.32 -10.72 -12.35
CA LYS A 32 33.89 -10.68 -10.95
C LYS A 32 33.71 -12.09 -10.40
N GLN A 33 33.10 -13.01 -11.15
CA GLN A 33 32.95 -14.41 -10.72
C GLN A 33 34.31 -15.10 -10.55
N LEU A 34 35.27 -14.87 -11.44
CA LEU A 34 36.64 -15.39 -11.29
C LEU A 34 37.31 -14.90 -10.00
N VAL A 35 37.24 -13.59 -9.72
CA VAL A 35 37.83 -13.01 -8.51
C VAL A 35 37.16 -13.55 -7.24
N LEU A 36 35.83 -13.63 -7.23
CA LEU A 36 35.08 -14.17 -6.09
C LEU A 36 35.42 -15.64 -5.85
N LYS A 37 35.45 -16.47 -6.90
CA LYS A 37 35.81 -17.89 -6.78
C LYS A 37 37.24 -18.11 -6.32
N LYS A 38 38.20 -17.30 -6.79
CA LYS A 38 39.59 -17.34 -6.30
C LYS A 38 39.66 -17.01 -4.82
N LYS A 39 38.92 -16.00 -4.37
CA LYS A 39 38.84 -15.63 -2.96
C LYS A 39 38.18 -16.72 -2.11
N GLU A 40 37.07 -17.29 -2.55
CA GLU A 40 36.39 -18.42 -1.87
C GLU A 40 37.31 -19.64 -1.70
N ILE A 41 38.13 -19.95 -2.72
CA ILE A 41 39.12 -21.03 -2.64
C ILE A 41 40.21 -20.67 -1.64
N GLN A 42 40.75 -19.45 -1.68
CA GLN A 42 41.79 -19.01 -0.76
C GLN A 42 41.31 -19.02 0.70
N ASP A 43 40.09 -18.56 0.95
CA ASP A 43 39.47 -18.57 2.28
C ASP A 43 39.26 -20.03 2.75
N ALA A 44 38.81 -20.92 1.87
CA ALA A 44 38.65 -22.35 2.17
C ALA A 44 39.99 -23.10 2.36
N GLU A 45 41.08 -22.67 1.74
CA GLU A 45 42.43 -23.21 1.97
C GLU A 45 42.99 -22.79 3.33
N ASN A 46 42.61 -21.61 3.81
CA ASN A 46 43.03 -21.09 5.12
C ASN A 46 42.23 -21.72 6.27
N ASP A 47 41.01 -22.18 6.00
CA ASP A 47 40.11 -22.75 7.00
C ASP A 47 40.28 -24.27 7.14
N LYS A 48 40.69 -24.72 8.33
CA LYS A 48 41.10 -26.13 8.58
C LYS A 48 39.94 -27.12 8.63
N ASP A 49 38.72 -26.63 8.82
CA ASP A 49 37.52 -27.44 8.95
C ASP A 49 36.83 -27.71 7.60
N THR A 50 37.33 -27.13 6.50
CA THR A 50 36.70 -27.27 5.18
C THR A 50 36.93 -28.68 4.61
N PRO A 51 35.88 -29.40 4.19
CA PRO A 51 36.03 -30.74 3.60
C PRO A 51 36.85 -30.69 2.29
N PRO A 52 37.79 -31.64 2.07
CA PRO A 52 38.60 -31.67 0.85
C PRO A 52 37.76 -31.88 -0.42
N GLU A 53 36.61 -32.54 -0.33
CA GLU A 53 35.67 -32.68 -1.46
C GLU A 53 35.08 -31.34 -1.91
N GLU A 54 34.77 -30.44 -0.98
CA GLU A 54 34.20 -29.13 -1.28
C GLU A 54 35.26 -28.21 -1.92
N LEU A 55 36.50 -28.27 -1.44
CA LEU A 55 37.64 -27.56 -2.01
C LEU A 55 37.93 -28.03 -3.46
N ALA A 56 37.91 -29.35 -3.69
CA ALA A 56 38.10 -29.93 -5.02
C ALA A 56 36.99 -29.49 -6.00
N LYS A 57 35.73 -29.43 -5.53
CA LYS A 57 34.60 -28.94 -6.33
C LYS A 57 34.78 -27.47 -6.73
N LYS A 58 35.13 -26.58 -5.79
CA LYS A 58 35.38 -25.16 -6.07
C LYS A 58 36.54 -24.94 -7.05
N LYS A 59 37.64 -25.70 -6.89
CA LYS A 59 38.78 -25.66 -7.83
C LYS A 59 38.40 -26.12 -9.24
N LYS A 60 37.54 -27.15 -9.35
CA LYS A 60 37.02 -27.63 -10.64
C LYS A 60 36.15 -26.57 -11.32
N GLU A 61 35.24 -25.93 -10.59
CA GLU A 61 34.40 -24.83 -11.08
C GLU A 61 35.25 -23.63 -11.56
N LEU A 62 36.32 -23.28 -10.84
CA LEU A 62 37.26 -22.24 -11.26
C LEU A 62 37.95 -22.60 -12.59
N ALA A 63 38.44 -23.84 -12.72
CA ALA A 63 39.10 -24.30 -13.95
C ALA A 63 38.15 -24.29 -15.16
N GLU A 64 36.87 -24.67 -14.95
CA GLU A 64 35.83 -24.58 -15.99
C GLU A 64 35.57 -23.12 -16.39
N LEU A 65 35.51 -22.20 -15.42
CA LEU A 65 35.36 -20.77 -15.70
C LEU A 65 36.56 -20.23 -16.49
N GLU A 66 37.80 -20.49 -16.07
CA GLU A 66 39.01 -20.03 -16.76
C GLU A 66 39.12 -20.60 -18.19
N ALA A 67 38.65 -21.83 -18.40
CA ALA A 67 38.62 -22.47 -19.72
C ALA A 67 37.71 -21.76 -20.75
N LEU A 68 36.73 -20.97 -20.30
CA LEU A 68 35.85 -20.18 -21.17
C LEU A 68 36.57 -19.02 -21.88
N THR A 69 37.66 -18.50 -21.30
CA THR A 69 38.48 -17.44 -21.91
C THR A 69 39.89 -17.88 -22.29
N ALA A 70 40.25 -19.13 -21.97
CA ALA A 70 41.51 -19.73 -22.39
C ALA A 70 41.65 -19.73 -23.93
N ASN A 71 42.89 -19.53 -24.40
CA ASN A 71 43.27 -19.61 -25.81
C ASN A 71 42.53 -18.66 -26.76
N GLY A 72 42.21 -17.45 -26.30
CA GLY A 72 41.58 -16.42 -27.15
C GLY A 72 40.11 -16.69 -27.48
N ARG A 73 39.45 -17.61 -26.77
CA ARG A 73 38.00 -17.81 -26.84
C ARG A 73 37.28 -16.53 -26.41
N ARG A 74 36.27 -16.16 -27.19
CA ARG A 74 35.42 -14.99 -26.90
C ARG A 74 34.25 -15.44 -26.05
N LEU A 75 33.88 -14.61 -25.07
CA LEU A 75 32.64 -14.80 -24.32
C LEU A 75 31.46 -14.66 -25.30
N GLU A 76 30.68 -15.72 -25.45
CA GLU A 76 29.48 -15.72 -26.30
C GLU A 76 28.34 -15.01 -25.56
N LEU A 77 27.64 -14.10 -26.22
CA LEU A 77 26.46 -13.44 -25.64
C LEU A 77 25.22 -14.31 -25.79
N ASP A 78 24.46 -14.45 -24.71
CA ASP A 78 23.18 -15.15 -24.70
C ASP A 78 21.99 -14.17 -24.61
N LEU A 79 20.80 -14.65 -24.98
CA LEU A 79 19.55 -13.89 -24.88
C LEU A 79 19.27 -13.41 -23.45
N HIS A 80 19.68 -14.19 -22.44
CA HIS A 80 19.55 -13.80 -21.03
C HIS A 80 20.37 -12.54 -20.70
N ASP A 81 21.58 -12.40 -21.25
CA ASP A 81 22.44 -11.25 -20.99
C ASP A 81 21.82 -9.98 -21.60
N VAL A 82 21.29 -10.09 -22.82
CA VAL A 82 20.58 -9.01 -23.50
C VAL A 82 19.30 -8.62 -22.74
N ALA A 83 18.54 -9.62 -22.27
CA ALA A 83 17.32 -9.40 -21.49
C ALA A 83 17.62 -8.68 -20.17
N HIS A 84 18.74 -9.01 -19.52
CA HIS A 84 19.19 -8.34 -18.29
C HIS A 84 19.50 -6.86 -18.52
N ILE A 85 20.23 -6.52 -19.59
CA ILE A 85 20.50 -5.10 -19.92
C ILE A 85 19.21 -4.35 -20.24
N LEU A 86 18.29 -4.95 -20.99
CA LEU A 86 16.99 -4.34 -21.24
C LEU A 86 16.18 -4.14 -19.96
N HIS A 87 16.24 -5.07 -19.03
CA HIS A 87 15.62 -4.92 -17.72
C HIS A 87 16.22 -3.73 -16.95
N LEU A 88 17.54 -3.59 -16.94
CA LEU A 88 18.22 -2.43 -16.32
C LEU A 88 17.82 -1.11 -16.97
N TRP A 89 17.70 -1.07 -18.29
CA TRP A 89 17.35 0.16 -19.03
C TRP A 89 15.89 0.56 -18.90
N THR A 90 14.99 -0.41 -18.87
CA THR A 90 13.54 -0.18 -19.02
C THR A 90 12.75 -0.45 -17.74
N GLY A 91 13.35 -1.11 -16.76
CA GLY A 91 12.68 -1.65 -15.57
C GLY A 91 11.77 -2.84 -15.84
N ILE A 92 11.61 -3.27 -17.10
CA ILE A 92 10.71 -4.37 -17.47
C ILE A 92 11.44 -5.69 -17.23
N PRO A 93 10.93 -6.60 -16.39
CA PRO A 93 11.57 -7.90 -16.16
C PRO A 93 11.43 -8.78 -17.40
N LEU A 94 12.57 -9.12 -18.00
CA LEU A 94 12.66 -9.94 -19.20
C LEU A 94 13.48 -11.19 -18.87
N GLY A 95 12.89 -12.38 -19.04
CA GLY A 95 13.57 -13.65 -18.81
C GLY A 95 12.91 -14.54 -17.75
N LYS A 96 13.68 -15.48 -17.20
CA LYS A 96 13.24 -16.34 -16.08
C LYS A 96 13.31 -15.54 -14.79
N MET A 97 12.30 -15.69 -13.95
CA MET A 97 12.27 -15.05 -12.63
C MET A 97 13.37 -15.60 -11.73
N THR A 98 13.97 -14.72 -10.97
CA THR A 98 14.83 -15.09 -9.82
C THR A 98 13.98 -15.72 -8.72
N GLU A 99 14.59 -16.54 -7.86
CA GLU A 99 13.88 -17.14 -6.70
C GLU A 99 13.27 -16.06 -5.78
N ASP A 100 13.94 -14.92 -5.65
CA ASP A 100 13.48 -13.75 -4.91
C ASP A 100 12.22 -13.13 -5.54
N GLU A 101 12.18 -12.98 -6.87
CA GLU A 101 10.99 -12.49 -7.59
C GLU A 101 9.81 -13.43 -7.45
N VAL A 102 10.03 -14.74 -7.59
CA VAL A 102 8.98 -15.75 -7.42
C VAL A 102 8.40 -15.65 -6.01
N THR A 103 9.26 -15.63 -5.00
CA THR A 103 8.83 -15.51 -3.60
C THR A 103 8.06 -14.21 -3.35
N ARG A 104 8.51 -13.10 -3.93
CA ARG A 104 7.84 -11.80 -3.83
C ARG A 104 6.44 -11.84 -4.45
N VAL A 105 6.29 -12.40 -5.65
CA VAL A 105 4.99 -12.51 -6.33
C VAL A 105 4.03 -13.41 -5.54
N LEU A 106 4.51 -14.55 -5.03
CA LEU A 106 3.69 -15.48 -4.25
C LEU A 106 3.23 -14.90 -2.90
N ARG A 107 4.04 -14.03 -2.28
CA ARG A 107 3.72 -13.36 -1.02
C ARG A 107 3.19 -11.94 -1.20
N LEU A 108 2.87 -11.53 -2.43
CA LEU A 108 2.50 -10.16 -2.74
C LEU A 108 1.27 -9.70 -1.96
N ALA A 109 0.27 -10.58 -1.80
CA ALA A 109 -0.91 -10.25 -1.01
C ALA A 109 -0.58 -9.94 0.46
N ASP A 110 0.32 -10.72 1.08
CA ASP A 110 0.75 -10.51 2.46
C ASP A 110 1.53 -9.21 2.59
N ILE A 111 2.45 -8.94 1.66
CA ILE A 111 3.25 -7.71 1.63
C ILE A 111 2.34 -6.48 1.50
N LEU A 112 1.42 -6.49 0.53
CA LEU A 112 0.47 -5.39 0.32
C LEU A 112 -0.45 -5.18 1.53
N SER A 113 -0.82 -6.24 2.26
CA SER A 113 -1.67 -6.15 3.45
C SER A 113 -1.03 -5.40 4.63
N LEU A 114 0.31 -5.35 4.70
CA LEU A 114 1.03 -4.57 5.71
C LEU A 114 0.77 -3.06 5.56
N ARG A 115 0.53 -2.61 4.32
CA ARG A 115 0.30 -1.20 3.97
C ARG A 115 -1.18 -0.88 3.76
N VAL A 116 -1.94 -1.79 3.16
CA VAL A 116 -3.37 -1.61 2.87
C VAL A 116 -4.20 -2.43 3.84
N ILE A 117 -4.72 -1.75 4.86
CA ILE A 117 -5.39 -2.39 6.00
C ILE A 117 -6.91 -2.48 5.76
N GLY A 118 -7.47 -3.67 6.01
CA GLY A 118 -8.92 -3.91 5.98
C GLY A 118 -9.49 -4.08 4.57
N GLN A 119 -8.66 -4.35 3.55
CA GLN A 119 -9.08 -4.54 2.16
C GLN A 119 -8.53 -5.85 1.57
N SER A 120 -8.65 -6.95 2.30
CA SER A 120 -8.04 -8.23 1.92
C SER A 120 -8.55 -8.77 0.58
N GLN A 121 -9.83 -8.56 0.26
CA GLN A 121 -10.40 -8.94 -1.04
C GLN A 121 -9.74 -8.18 -2.20
N ALA A 122 -9.57 -6.86 -2.05
CA ALA A 122 -8.97 -6.01 -3.08
C ALA A 122 -7.48 -6.37 -3.30
N VAL A 123 -6.75 -6.56 -2.19
CA VAL A 123 -5.34 -6.94 -2.22
C VAL A 123 -5.16 -8.30 -2.91
N LYS A 124 -5.99 -9.29 -2.55
CA LYS A 124 -5.93 -10.63 -3.15
C LYS A 124 -6.23 -10.60 -4.65
N ALA A 125 -7.29 -9.90 -5.06
CA ALA A 125 -7.66 -9.78 -6.47
C ALA A 125 -6.53 -9.21 -7.33
N VAL A 126 -5.87 -8.15 -6.86
CA VAL A 126 -4.72 -7.55 -7.56
C VAL A 126 -3.51 -8.50 -7.56
N ALA A 127 -3.22 -9.15 -6.44
CA ALA A 127 -2.10 -10.08 -6.34
C ALA A 127 -2.28 -11.30 -7.26
N ASP A 128 -3.48 -11.90 -7.28
CA ASP A 128 -3.81 -13.06 -8.11
C ASP A 128 -3.67 -12.71 -9.60
N ALA A 129 -4.17 -11.56 -10.04
CA ALA A 129 -4.05 -11.13 -11.42
C ALA A 129 -2.59 -10.87 -11.85
N LEU A 130 -1.78 -10.27 -10.99
CA LEU A 130 -0.36 -10.06 -11.24
C LEU A 130 0.39 -11.39 -11.27
N ALA A 131 0.05 -12.35 -10.41
CA ALA A 131 0.62 -13.69 -10.44
C ALA A 131 0.27 -14.43 -11.74
N ILE A 132 -0.98 -14.35 -12.22
CA ILE A 132 -1.42 -14.90 -13.51
C ILE A 132 -0.62 -14.29 -14.66
N GLN A 133 -0.44 -12.96 -14.64
CA GLN A 133 0.34 -12.26 -15.66
C GLN A 133 1.80 -12.71 -15.65
N ARG A 134 2.41 -12.78 -14.46
CA ARG A 134 3.80 -13.21 -14.27
C ARG A 134 4.02 -14.67 -14.67
N ALA A 135 3.01 -15.52 -14.51
CA ALA A 135 3.01 -16.88 -15.04
C ALA A 135 2.88 -16.96 -16.58
N GLY A 136 2.70 -15.83 -17.27
CA GLY A 136 2.57 -15.77 -18.74
C GLY A 136 1.23 -16.31 -19.26
N LEU A 137 0.22 -16.41 -18.40
CA LEU A 137 -1.10 -16.96 -18.75
C LEU A 137 -2.04 -15.91 -19.38
N ASN A 138 -1.65 -14.63 -19.35
CA ASN A 138 -2.38 -13.54 -19.99
C ASN A 138 -1.94 -13.36 -21.46
N PRO A 139 -2.86 -12.90 -22.34
CA PRO A 139 -2.53 -12.56 -23.71
C PRO A 139 -1.50 -11.41 -23.75
N LYS A 140 -0.48 -11.56 -24.61
CA LYS A 140 0.67 -10.64 -24.69
C LYS A 140 0.34 -9.21 -25.12
N ASN A 141 -0.81 -8.99 -25.74
CA ASN A 141 -1.24 -7.68 -26.26
C ASN A 141 -2.24 -7.00 -25.32
N LYS A 142 -2.15 -7.23 -24.01
CA LYS A 142 -3.01 -6.57 -23.03
C LYS A 142 -2.18 -5.98 -21.90
N PRO A 143 -2.69 -4.93 -21.22
CA PRO A 143 -2.11 -4.47 -19.96
C PRO A 143 -1.98 -5.60 -18.95
N LEU A 144 -1.09 -5.42 -17.96
CA LEU A 144 -0.83 -6.42 -16.91
C LEU A 144 -2.11 -6.79 -16.16
N GLY A 145 -2.98 -5.81 -15.96
CA GLY A 145 -4.32 -5.94 -15.43
C GLY A 145 -5.06 -4.61 -15.52
N THR A 146 -6.38 -4.69 -15.63
CA THR A 146 -7.25 -3.51 -15.74
C THR A 146 -8.30 -3.59 -14.64
N PHE A 147 -8.22 -2.70 -13.65
CA PHE A 147 -9.06 -2.75 -12.46
C PHE A 147 -9.94 -1.52 -12.33
N MET A 148 -11.15 -1.73 -11.83
CA MET A 148 -12.00 -0.64 -11.37
C MET A 148 -12.26 -0.77 -9.87
N PHE A 149 -11.76 0.20 -9.10
CA PHE A 149 -11.89 0.30 -7.65
C PHE A 149 -13.08 1.19 -7.30
N LEU A 150 -14.11 0.60 -6.71
CA LEU A 150 -15.33 1.26 -6.26
C LEU A 150 -15.32 1.41 -4.74
N GLY A 151 -15.76 2.54 -4.21
CA GLY A 151 -15.85 2.74 -2.76
C GLY A 151 -15.84 4.22 -2.38
N SER A 152 -16.08 4.53 -1.10
CA SER A 152 -16.04 5.92 -0.61
C SER A 152 -14.63 6.50 -0.60
N SER A 153 -14.53 7.82 -0.44
CA SER A 153 -13.23 8.50 -0.31
C SER A 153 -12.50 8.07 0.97
N GLY A 154 -11.20 7.79 0.87
CA GLY A 154 -10.35 7.53 2.03
C GLY A 154 -10.37 6.09 2.57
N VAL A 155 -10.93 5.13 1.83
CA VAL A 155 -10.91 3.68 2.19
C VAL A 155 -9.64 2.93 1.77
N GLY A 156 -8.80 3.54 0.93
CA GLY A 156 -7.51 2.96 0.53
C GLY A 156 -7.32 2.67 -0.97
N LYS A 157 -8.26 3.08 -1.85
CA LYS A 157 -8.17 2.89 -3.31
C LYS A 157 -6.83 3.33 -3.91
N THR A 158 -6.47 4.60 -3.69
CA THR A 158 -5.21 5.20 -4.14
C THR A 158 -3.99 4.62 -3.40
N GLU A 159 -4.16 4.18 -2.15
CA GLU A 159 -3.06 3.61 -1.36
C GLU A 159 -2.66 2.23 -1.87
N LEU A 160 -3.62 1.42 -2.31
CA LEU A 160 -3.33 0.14 -2.97
C LEU A 160 -2.55 0.34 -4.28
N ALA A 161 -2.91 1.34 -5.08
CA ALA A 161 -2.17 1.67 -6.30
C ALA A 161 -0.71 2.06 -6.01
N LYS A 162 -0.47 2.86 -4.95
CA LYS A 162 0.88 3.23 -4.51
C LYS A 162 1.68 2.03 -3.98
N ALA A 163 1.05 1.20 -3.16
CA ALA A 163 1.67 0.00 -2.61
C ALA A 163 2.10 -0.96 -3.74
N VAL A 164 1.24 -1.14 -4.74
CA VAL A 164 1.57 -1.98 -5.91
C VAL A 164 2.70 -1.37 -6.75
N ALA A 165 2.72 -0.04 -6.93
CA ALA A 165 3.82 0.64 -7.62
C ALA A 165 5.17 0.45 -6.91
N GLU A 166 5.20 0.53 -5.58
CA GLU A 166 6.41 0.29 -4.79
C GLU A 166 6.88 -1.16 -4.87
N GLU A 167 5.98 -2.13 -4.70
CA GLU A 167 6.36 -3.54 -4.56
C GLU A 167 6.68 -4.24 -5.90
N MET A 168 5.93 -3.88 -6.96
CA MET A 168 6.03 -4.54 -8.28
C MET A 168 6.79 -3.74 -9.31
N PHE A 169 6.92 -2.42 -9.12
CA PHE A 169 7.59 -1.50 -10.02
C PHE A 169 8.74 -0.76 -9.30
N ASP A 170 9.23 -1.30 -8.18
CA ASP A 170 10.37 -0.86 -7.36
C ASP A 170 10.28 0.56 -6.76
N SER A 171 9.27 1.36 -7.13
CA SER A 171 9.16 2.74 -6.68
C SER A 171 7.73 3.27 -6.79
N GLU A 172 7.29 4.00 -5.77
CA GLU A 172 6.07 4.81 -5.85
C GLU A 172 6.10 5.83 -6.99
N LYS A 173 7.29 6.26 -7.44
CA LYS A 173 7.44 7.21 -8.57
C LYS A 173 7.03 6.61 -9.92
N ASN A 174 6.85 5.28 -9.98
CA ASN A 174 6.32 4.58 -11.14
C ASN A 174 4.78 4.49 -11.09
N LEU A 175 4.13 5.33 -10.28
CA LEU A 175 2.71 5.64 -10.35
C LEU A 175 2.48 6.90 -11.21
N ILE A 176 1.82 6.72 -12.35
CA ILE A 176 1.32 7.81 -13.19
C ILE A 176 -0.12 8.08 -12.76
N ARG A 177 -0.34 9.14 -11.98
CA ARG A 177 -1.67 9.53 -11.49
C ARG A 177 -2.25 10.62 -12.38
N LEU A 178 -3.47 10.39 -12.86
CA LEU A 178 -4.27 11.35 -13.60
C LEU A 178 -5.57 11.62 -12.84
N ASP A 179 -5.84 12.89 -12.54
CA ASP A 179 -7.07 13.30 -11.87
C ASP A 179 -8.15 13.60 -12.90
N MET A 180 -9.22 12.80 -12.93
CA MET A 180 -10.26 12.93 -13.96
C MET A 180 -11.13 14.15 -13.81
N VAL A 181 -11.04 14.86 -12.67
CA VAL A 181 -11.66 16.18 -12.50
C VAL A 181 -11.09 17.19 -13.49
N GLU A 182 -9.80 17.08 -13.86
CA GLU A 182 -9.17 17.96 -14.86
C GLU A 182 -9.67 17.70 -16.29
N TYR A 183 -10.33 16.55 -16.53
CA TYR A 183 -10.78 16.09 -17.85
C TYR A 183 -12.31 16.09 -18.00
N GLN A 184 -13.00 16.98 -17.28
CA GLN A 184 -14.46 17.17 -17.36
C GLN A 184 -14.92 17.71 -18.72
N GLU A 185 -14.12 18.58 -19.33
CA GLU A 185 -14.46 19.28 -20.56
C GLU A 185 -13.94 18.54 -21.80
N ALA A 186 -14.63 18.69 -22.93
CA ALA A 186 -14.26 17.96 -24.15
C ALA A 186 -12.85 18.33 -24.67
N HIS A 187 -12.43 19.58 -24.48
CA HIS A 187 -11.14 20.07 -24.98
C HIS A 187 -9.97 19.68 -24.08
N SER A 188 -10.18 19.45 -22.78
CA SER A 188 -9.10 19.02 -21.88
C SER A 188 -8.66 17.58 -22.14
N ILE A 189 -9.51 16.74 -22.74
CA ILE A 189 -9.17 15.40 -23.23
C ILE A 189 -7.96 15.43 -24.18
N SER A 190 -7.84 16.48 -25.00
CA SER A 190 -6.72 16.61 -25.93
C SER A 190 -5.37 16.71 -25.20
N ARG A 191 -5.31 17.20 -23.96
CA ARG A 191 -4.06 17.25 -23.18
C ARG A 191 -3.53 15.85 -22.83
N LEU A 192 -4.42 14.85 -22.75
CA LEU A 192 -4.08 13.49 -22.37
C LEU A 192 -3.30 12.75 -23.47
N ILE A 193 -3.69 12.97 -24.73
CA ILE A 193 -3.15 12.29 -25.93
C ILE A 193 -2.20 13.20 -26.72
N GLY A 194 -2.43 14.51 -26.66
CA GLY A 194 -1.75 15.56 -27.42
C GLY A 194 -2.78 16.39 -28.19
N PRO A 195 -2.57 17.71 -28.36
CA PRO A 195 -3.42 18.52 -29.22
C PRO A 195 -3.34 18.00 -30.66
N PRO A 196 -4.43 18.13 -31.44
CA PRO A 196 -4.43 17.69 -32.83
C PRO A 196 -3.43 18.48 -33.70
N PRO A 197 -3.03 17.94 -34.86
CA PRO A 197 -2.10 18.61 -35.76
C PRO A 197 -2.59 20.02 -36.14
N GLY A 198 -1.70 21.02 -36.03
CA GLY A 198 -2.00 22.41 -36.40
C GLY A 198 -2.43 23.34 -35.26
N TYR A 199 -2.49 22.86 -34.01
CA TYR A 199 -2.73 23.68 -32.82
C TYR A 199 -1.42 24.02 -32.09
N MET A 200 -1.39 25.16 -31.38
CA MET A 200 -0.24 25.55 -30.53
C MET A 200 0.04 24.45 -29.48
N GLY A 201 1.30 24.08 -29.31
CA GLY A 201 1.71 22.99 -28.40
C GLY A 201 1.66 21.58 -29.01
N ASN A 202 1.38 21.46 -30.32
CA ASN A 202 1.48 20.20 -31.06
C ASN A 202 2.91 19.64 -31.12
N ASP A 203 3.94 20.36 -30.65
CA ASP A 203 5.28 19.80 -30.54
C ASP A 203 5.46 18.89 -29.31
N GLU A 204 4.63 19.05 -28.27
CA GLU A 204 4.66 18.22 -27.06
C GLU A 204 3.74 16.99 -27.18
N GLY A 205 4.18 15.85 -26.66
CA GLY A 205 3.34 14.66 -26.55
C GLY A 205 2.21 14.85 -25.53
N GLY A 206 1.20 13.99 -25.58
CA GLY A 206 0.16 13.96 -24.55
C GLY A 206 0.70 13.64 -23.17
N GLN A 207 0.06 14.16 -22.12
CA GLN A 207 0.48 13.94 -20.74
C GLN A 207 0.54 12.45 -20.37
N LEU A 208 -0.41 11.63 -20.84
CA LEU A 208 -0.41 10.19 -20.58
C LEU A 208 0.57 9.46 -21.51
N THR A 209 0.52 9.76 -22.81
CA THR A 209 1.33 9.08 -23.82
C THR A 209 2.82 9.29 -23.58
N GLU A 210 3.23 10.49 -23.18
CA GLU A 210 4.62 10.82 -22.86
C GLU A 210 5.05 10.23 -21.51
N ALA A 211 4.20 10.27 -20.48
CA ALA A 211 4.51 9.68 -19.18
C ALA A 211 4.75 8.16 -19.27
N VAL A 212 3.91 7.44 -20.04
CA VAL A 212 4.10 5.99 -20.26
C VAL A 212 5.29 5.71 -21.17
N ARG A 213 5.57 6.55 -22.17
CA ARG A 213 6.77 6.41 -23.00
C ARG A 213 8.06 6.52 -22.17
N GLN A 214 8.08 7.41 -21.18
CA GLN A 214 9.21 7.56 -20.26
C GLN A 214 9.28 6.42 -19.23
N LYS A 215 8.13 5.91 -18.78
CA LYS A 215 8.01 4.85 -17.76
C LYS A 215 7.06 3.74 -18.23
N PRO A 216 7.51 2.84 -19.12
CA PRO A 216 6.66 1.81 -19.71
C PRO A 216 6.26 0.70 -18.72
N HIS A 217 7.05 0.52 -17.65
CA HIS A 217 6.73 -0.35 -16.51
C HIS A 217 6.19 0.50 -15.36
N SER A 218 4.88 0.74 -15.34
CA SER A 218 4.25 1.64 -14.37
C SER A 218 2.81 1.26 -14.02
N VAL A 219 2.31 1.83 -12.92
CA VAL A 219 0.88 1.82 -12.58
C VAL A 219 0.26 3.10 -13.12
N VAL A 220 -0.75 2.98 -13.99
CA VAL A 220 -1.54 4.11 -14.50
C VAL A 220 -2.83 4.19 -13.69
N LEU A 221 -2.98 5.27 -12.92
CA LEU A 221 -4.12 5.50 -12.05
C LEU A 221 -4.99 6.64 -12.59
N PHE A 222 -6.21 6.30 -13.02
CA PHE A 222 -7.27 7.25 -13.31
C PHE A 222 -8.12 7.45 -12.06
N ASP A 223 -7.96 8.59 -11.40
CA ASP A 223 -8.65 8.91 -10.14
C ASP A 223 -9.99 9.62 -10.42
N GLU A 224 -11.05 9.26 -9.70
CA GLU A 224 -12.38 9.88 -9.78
C GLU A 224 -13.01 9.87 -11.19
N VAL A 225 -13.03 8.69 -11.81
CA VAL A 225 -13.42 8.51 -13.22
C VAL A 225 -14.86 8.93 -13.56
N GLU A 226 -15.74 9.03 -12.56
CA GLU A 226 -17.09 9.57 -12.73
C GLU A 226 -17.14 11.03 -13.20
N ASN A 227 -16.07 11.79 -12.95
CA ASN A 227 -15.99 13.20 -13.31
C ASN A 227 -15.50 13.40 -14.75
N ALA A 228 -14.95 12.37 -15.41
CA ALA A 228 -14.41 12.53 -16.75
C ALA A 228 -15.49 12.79 -17.80
N HIS A 229 -15.13 13.49 -18.88
CA HIS A 229 -15.99 13.62 -20.05
C HIS A 229 -16.30 12.25 -20.69
N LYS A 230 -17.57 12.03 -21.08
CA LYS A 230 -18.06 10.73 -21.60
C LYS A 230 -17.29 10.19 -22.81
N ASN A 231 -16.72 11.07 -23.64
CA ASN A 231 -15.96 10.67 -24.83
C ASN A 231 -14.55 10.17 -24.52
N LEU A 232 -14.01 10.43 -23.31
CA LEU A 232 -12.68 9.97 -22.93
C LEU A 232 -12.56 8.46 -23.05
N TRP A 233 -13.57 7.73 -22.57
CA TRP A 233 -13.54 6.27 -22.56
C TRP A 233 -13.47 5.66 -23.96
N SER A 234 -14.14 6.26 -24.94
CA SER A 234 -14.07 5.81 -26.34
C SER A 234 -12.64 5.92 -26.89
N LEU A 235 -11.89 6.94 -26.47
CA LEU A 235 -10.49 7.15 -26.87
C LEU A 235 -9.53 6.20 -26.17
N LEU A 236 -9.84 5.81 -24.92
CA LEU A 236 -9.02 4.89 -24.14
C LEU A 236 -9.28 3.41 -24.43
N LEU A 237 -10.33 3.07 -25.19
CA LEU A 237 -10.65 1.67 -25.52
C LEU A 237 -9.45 0.88 -26.10
N PRO A 238 -8.68 1.39 -27.08
CA PRO A 238 -7.51 0.68 -27.61
C PRO A 238 -6.47 0.33 -26.54
N MET A 239 -6.32 1.19 -25.53
CA MET A 239 -5.40 0.96 -24.41
C MET A 239 -5.89 -0.19 -23.53
N LEU A 240 -7.19 -0.21 -23.19
CA LEU A 240 -7.79 -1.26 -22.36
C LEU A 240 -7.86 -2.60 -23.10
N ASP A 241 -7.99 -2.57 -24.43
CA ASP A 241 -8.24 -3.73 -25.29
C ASP A 241 -6.98 -4.41 -25.78
N GLU A 242 -6.10 -3.61 -26.38
CA GLU A 242 -4.94 -4.04 -27.16
C GLU A 242 -3.64 -3.57 -26.53
N GLY A 243 -3.70 -2.89 -25.37
CA GLY A 243 -2.52 -2.44 -24.64
C GLY A 243 -1.72 -1.39 -25.38
N HIS A 244 -2.34 -0.56 -26.23
CA HIS A 244 -1.64 0.55 -26.88
C HIS A 244 -2.54 1.77 -27.07
N LEU A 245 -1.91 2.94 -27.18
CA LEU A 245 -2.59 4.19 -27.49
C LEU A 245 -1.75 4.97 -28.49
N SER A 246 -2.39 5.55 -29.50
CA SER A 246 -1.73 6.45 -30.44
C SER A 246 -1.86 7.90 -29.96
N ASP A 247 -0.75 8.63 -29.98
CA ASP A 247 -0.78 10.09 -29.77
C ASP A 247 -1.39 10.83 -30.99
N SER A 248 -1.56 12.15 -30.87
CA SER A 248 -2.10 12.97 -31.96
C SER A 248 -1.20 13.05 -33.21
N LYS A 249 0.07 12.63 -33.09
CA LYS A 249 1.04 12.53 -34.19
C LYS A 249 1.06 11.16 -34.85
N GLY A 250 0.29 10.20 -34.32
CA GLY A 250 0.26 8.81 -34.79
C GLY A 250 1.36 7.92 -34.21
N ASN A 251 2.11 8.37 -33.21
CA ASN A 251 3.06 7.50 -32.53
C ASN A 251 2.34 6.55 -31.58
N ARG A 252 2.64 5.26 -31.69
CA ARG A 252 2.04 4.21 -30.86
C ARG A 252 2.80 3.98 -29.55
N VAL A 253 2.15 4.30 -28.44
CA VAL A 253 2.63 4.04 -27.07
C VAL A 253 2.10 2.69 -26.59
N ASP A 254 2.96 1.94 -25.88
CA ASP A 254 2.66 0.57 -25.44
C ASP A 254 2.38 0.57 -23.93
N PHE A 255 1.29 -0.09 -23.54
CA PHE A 255 0.74 -0.22 -22.19
C PHE A 255 0.71 -1.69 -21.73
N THR A 256 1.26 -2.63 -22.49
CA THR A 256 1.30 -4.06 -22.13
C THR A 256 2.01 -4.34 -20.80
N ASN A 257 2.98 -3.50 -20.44
CA ASN A 257 3.73 -3.58 -19.19
C ASN A 257 3.19 -2.62 -18.10
N CYS A 258 1.99 -2.07 -18.30
CA CYS A 258 1.33 -1.19 -17.34
C CYS A 258 0.21 -1.92 -16.58
N LEU A 259 0.05 -1.56 -15.30
CA LEU A 259 -1.14 -1.89 -14.53
C LEU A 259 -2.10 -0.71 -14.58
N ILE A 260 -3.32 -0.92 -15.07
CA ILE A 260 -4.32 0.14 -15.20
C ILE A 260 -5.32 0.05 -14.06
N ILE A 261 -5.49 1.15 -13.33
CA ILE A 261 -6.42 1.25 -12.19
C ILE A 261 -7.32 2.45 -12.39
N LEU A 262 -8.62 2.25 -12.32
CA LEU A 262 -9.64 3.29 -12.32
C LEU A 262 -10.24 3.37 -10.92
N THR A 263 -10.32 4.54 -10.31
CA THR A 263 -11.03 4.73 -9.03
C THR A 263 -12.33 5.47 -9.25
N SER A 264 -13.39 5.03 -8.59
CA SER A 264 -14.68 5.72 -8.64
C SER A 264 -15.40 5.72 -7.30
N ASN A 265 -16.18 6.78 -7.04
CA ASN A 265 -17.10 6.86 -5.92
C ASN A 265 -18.55 6.50 -6.30
N ILE A 266 -18.80 6.01 -7.53
CA ILE A 266 -20.12 5.50 -7.94
C ILE A 266 -20.58 4.38 -6.99
N GLY A 267 -21.86 4.38 -6.62
CA GLY A 267 -22.43 3.39 -5.70
C GLY A 267 -22.03 3.55 -4.24
N GLN A 268 -21.29 4.61 -3.85
CA GLN A 268 -20.82 4.77 -2.47
C GLN A 268 -21.93 4.73 -1.42
N GLN A 269 -23.12 5.26 -1.74
CA GLN A 269 -24.26 5.28 -0.81
C GLN A 269 -24.74 3.86 -0.53
N TYR A 270 -24.94 3.05 -1.56
CA TYR A 270 -25.32 1.64 -1.40
C TYR A 270 -24.26 0.81 -0.69
N ILE A 271 -22.97 1.08 -0.95
CA ILE A 271 -21.86 0.42 -0.24
C ILE A 271 -21.96 0.75 1.26
N LEU A 272 -22.03 2.03 1.61
CA LEU A 272 -22.08 2.47 3.01
C LEU A 272 -23.32 1.93 3.74
N GLU A 273 -24.50 1.97 3.11
CA GLU A 273 -25.75 1.46 3.67
C GLU A 273 -25.74 -0.07 3.80
N GLY A 274 -25.33 -0.79 2.76
CA GLY A 274 -25.31 -2.25 2.75
C GLY A 274 -24.34 -2.82 3.80
N TYR A 275 -23.16 -2.22 3.96
CA TYR A 275 -22.23 -2.62 5.03
C TYR A 275 -22.74 -2.22 6.42
N LYS A 276 -23.46 -1.09 6.56
CA LYS A 276 -24.07 -0.70 7.83
C LYS A 276 -25.18 -1.67 8.24
N GLU A 277 -26.06 -2.05 7.32
CA GLU A 277 -27.11 -3.05 7.54
C GLU A 277 -26.50 -4.43 7.87
N ALA A 278 -25.51 -4.88 7.09
CA ALA A 278 -24.84 -6.15 7.34
C ALA A 278 -24.17 -6.19 8.72
N ARG A 279 -23.50 -5.10 9.15
CA ARG A 279 -22.90 -5.00 10.49
C ARG A 279 -23.94 -4.98 11.60
N ALA A 280 -25.07 -4.30 11.42
CA ALA A 280 -26.16 -4.32 12.39
C ALA A 280 -26.71 -5.72 12.63
N LEU A 281 -26.79 -6.54 11.57
CA LEU A 281 -27.19 -7.95 11.66
C LEU A 281 -26.11 -8.86 12.26
N MET A 282 -24.83 -8.54 12.10
CA MET A 282 -23.73 -9.28 12.74
C MET A 282 -23.60 -8.93 14.23
N GLY A 283 -23.70 -7.65 14.59
CA GLY A 283 -23.63 -7.17 15.98
C GLY A 283 -24.85 -7.53 16.83
N SER A 284 -26.01 -7.81 16.22
CA SER A 284 -27.17 -8.34 16.95
C SER A 284 -27.03 -9.82 17.31
N ALA A 285 -26.13 -10.56 16.66
CA ALA A 285 -25.84 -11.97 16.95
C ALA A 285 -24.81 -12.17 18.07
N GLU A 286 -24.06 -11.14 18.45
CA GLU A 286 -22.96 -11.21 19.43
C GLU A 286 -23.32 -10.75 20.86
N LYS A 287 -24.59 -10.39 21.16
CA LYS A 287 -24.98 -10.18 22.57
C LYS A 287 -25.06 -11.53 23.29
N PRO A 288 -24.20 -11.83 24.28
CA PRO A 288 -24.39 -13.02 25.09
C PRO A 288 -25.67 -12.80 25.90
N ALA A 289 -26.64 -13.69 25.71
CA ALA A 289 -27.74 -13.83 26.65
C ALA A 289 -27.11 -14.12 28.03
N THR A 290 -27.20 -13.15 28.93
CA THR A 290 -26.99 -13.36 30.36
C THR A 290 -27.95 -14.45 30.80
N GLY A 291 -27.42 -15.66 30.98
CA GLY A 291 -28.16 -16.82 31.41
C GLY A 291 -28.44 -16.74 32.90
N GLU A 292 -29.71 -16.62 33.25
CA GLU A 292 -30.25 -17.22 34.46
C GLU A 292 -31.11 -18.43 34.04
N GLY A 293 -30.72 -19.59 34.56
CA GLY A 293 -31.61 -20.73 34.83
C GLY A 293 -32.18 -21.51 33.65
N ALA A 294 -31.55 -22.65 33.33
CA ALA A 294 -32.22 -23.96 33.45
C ALA A 294 -31.23 -25.10 33.17
N ALA A 295 -30.86 -25.79 34.24
CA ALA A 295 -30.28 -27.11 34.20
C ALA A 295 -31.29 -28.14 33.63
N ALA A 296 -30.76 -29.15 32.95
CA ALA A 296 -31.20 -30.55 32.89
C ALA A 296 -31.15 -31.12 31.46
N ALA A 297 -30.10 -31.89 31.18
CA ALA A 297 -30.20 -33.26 30.67
C ALA A 297 -28.80 -33.74 30.23
N ALA A 298 -28.08 -34.32 31.19
CA ALA A 298 -26.99 -35.24 30.91
C ALA A 298 -27.59 -36.64 30.72
N GLY A 299 -27.17 -37.38 29.71
CA GLY A 299 -27.52 -38.79 29.56
C GLY A 299 -26.97 -39.46 28.29
N ALA A 300 -25.94 -40.29 28.49
CA ALA A 300 -25.47 -41.41 27.65
C ALA A 300 -24.75 -41.05 26.33
N ALA A 301 -23.42 -41.25 26.25
CA ALA A 301 -22.72 -42.49 25.86
C ALA A 301 -22.81 -42.77 24.34
N GLY A 302 -21.77 -43.10 23.57
CA GLY A 302 -20.35 -43.34 23.78
C GLY A 302 -19.78 -43.96 22.48
N GLY A 303 -18.49 -43.80 22.23
CA GLY A 303 -17.66 -44.78 21.49
C GLY A 303 -17.61 -44.76 19.94
N GLY A 304 -16.37 -44.87 19.41
CA GLY A 304 -16.02 -45.46 18.10
C GLY A 304 -15.85 -44.45 16.95
N ALA A 305 -14.63 -44.08 16.52
CA ALA A 305 -13.66 -44.82 15.69
C ALA A 305 -13.88 -44.73 14.16
N ALA A 306 -12.94 -44.04 13.50
CA ALA A 306 -12.25 -44.32 12.23
C ALA A 306 -12.99 -44.55 10.87
N ALA A 307 -12.21 -44.29 9.80
CA ALA A 307 -12.41 -44.49 8.34
C ALA A 307 -13.23 -43.39 7.62
N GLY A 308 -12.88 -42.89 6.43
CA GLY A 308 -12.03 -43.39 5.35
C GLY A 308 -12.90 -43.68 4.10
N ALA A 309 -12.46 -43.21 2.92
CA ALA A 309 -13.06 -43.34 1.56
C ALA A 309 -14.15 -42.30 1.20
N ALA A 310 -14.05 -41.49 0.13
CA ALA A 310 -13.79 -41.71 -1.31
C ALA A 310 -14.99 -42.28 -2.09
N ALA A 311 -15.64 -41.41 -2.89
CA ALA A 311 -16.42 -41.67 -4.12
C ALA A 311 -16.88 -40.29 -4.67
N GLY A 312 -16.82 -39.88 -5.94
CA GLY A 312 -16.52 -40.58 -7.19
C GLY A 312 -17.79 -40.91 -8.01
N ALA A 313 -18.30 -39.97 -8.82
CA ALA A 313 -19.17 -40.16 -10.01
C ALA A 313 -19.36 -38.80 -10.74
N ALA A 314 -18.76 -38.56 -11.93
CA ALA A 314 -19.26 -38.83 -13.29
C ALA A 314 -20.51 -38.00 -13.64
N ASP A 315 -20.41 -36.89 -14.37
CA ASP A 315 -20.28 -36.68 -15.84
C ASP A 315 -21.54 -37.03 -16.65
N ASP A 316 -22.12 -36.04 -17.31
CA ASP A 316 -22.79 -36.14 -18.62
C ASP A 316 -23.06 -34.73 -19.19
N GLY A 317 -22.69 -34.53 -20.45
CA GLY A 317 -22.64 -33.25 -21.12
C GLY A 317 -23.75 -32.92 -22.13
N LYS A 318 -23.86 -31.61 -22.39
CA LYS A 318 -24.06 -30.93 -23.69
C LYS A 318 -25.43 -31.00 -24.40
N ALA A 319 -26.10 -29.84 -24.49
CA ALA A 319 -26.74 -29.34 -25.73
C ALA A 319 -27.02 -27.83 -25.63
N ALA A 320 -26.89 -27.12 -26.76
CA ALA A 320 -27.04 -25.68 -26.89
C ALA A 320 -28.35 -25.29 -27.62
N ALA A 321 -28.80 -24.07 -27.32
CA ALA A 321 -29.58 -23.12 -28.14
C ALA A 321 -31.07 -23.39 -28.50
N ALA A 322 -31.92 -22.48 -27.98
CA ALA A 322 -32.83 -21.59 -28.72
C ALA A 322 -34.34 -21.61 -28.33
N ALA A 323 -34.88 -20.39 -28.35
CA ALA A 323 -36.28 -19.97 -28.47
C ALA A 323 -37.15 -19.73 -27.21
N ALA A 324 -37.56 -18.47 -27.12
CA ALA A 324 -38.51 -17.83 -26.22
C ALA A 324 -39.88 -18.51 -26.08
N SER A 325 -40.47 -18.45 -24.87
CA SER A 325 -41.61 -17.57 -24.57
C SER A 325 -42.18 -17.85 -23.17
N THR A 326 -42.49 -16.76 -22.48
CA THR A 326 -43.62 -16.57 -21.56
C THR A 326 -43.91 -17.65 -20.50
N THR A 327 -43.72 -17.31 -19.22
CA THR A 327 -44.79 -17.16 -18.20
C THR A 327 -44.17 -17.17 -16.78
N ALA A 328 -44.81 -16.43 -15.86
CA ALA A 328 -44.68 -16.49 -14.40
C ALA A 328 -43.56 -15.67 -13.74
N ASN A 329 -43.75 -14.35 -13.81
CA ASN A 329 -43.30 -13.42 -12.78
C ASN A 329 -44.02 -13.77 -11.46
N THR A 330 -43.33 -14.45 -10.53
CA THR A 330 -43.83 -14.68 -9.16
C THR A 330 -42.75 -14.32 -8.14
N GLY A 331 -42.94 -13.14 -7.55
CA GLY A 331 -42.67 -12.80 -6.15
C GLY A 331 -41.38 -13.29 -5.50
N PHE A 332 -40.29 -12.52 -5.62
CA PHE A 332 -39.19 -12.60 -4.65
C PHE A 332 -39.43 -11.64 -3.48
N LYS A 333 -40.40 -11.97 -2.61
CA LYS A 333 -40.53 -11.39 -1.26
C LYS A 333 -39.76 -12.28 -0.27
N GLY A 334 -38.43 -12.30 -0.40
CA GLY A 334 -37.55 -12.80 0.65
C GLY A 334 -37.12 -11.64 1.53
N SER A 335 -37.70 -11.52 2.73
CA SER A 335 -37.10 -10.72 3.81
C SER A 335 -35.66 -11.20 3.99
N GLY A 336 -34.67 -10.35 3.70
CA GLY A 336 -33.26 -10.70 3.76
C GLY A 336 -32.84 -10.91 5.22
N LYS A 337 -32.64 -12.18 5.61
CA LYS A 337 -32.30 -12.54 7.01
C LYS A 337 -30.80 -12.78 7.24
N SER A 338 -29.96 -12.82 6.20
CA SER A 338 -28.51 -13.05 6.35
C SER A 338 -27.66 -11.84 5.94
N PRO A 339 -26.54 -11.54 6.63
CA PRO A 339 -25.60 -10.49 6.23
C PRO A 339 -25.06 -10.68 4.81
N LYS A 340 -24.87 -11.94 4.37
CA LYS A 340 -24.41 -12.26 3.00
C LYS A 340 -25.43 -11.85 1.94
N ASP A 341 -26.72 -12.01 2.21
CA ASP A 341 -27.79 -11.58 1.28
C ASP A 341 -27.87 -10.07 1.14
N VAL A 342 -27.62 -9.32 2.22
CA VAL A 342 -27.53 -7.86 2.19
C VAL A 342 -26.39 -7.43 1.28
N LEU A 343 -25.18 -7.97 1.48
CA LEU A 343 -24.01 -7.63 0.66
C LEU A 343 -24.19 -8.03 -0.80
N ARG A 344 -24.84 -9.16 -1.08
CA ARG A 344 -25.18 -9.57 -2.45
C ARG A 344 -26.12 -8.57 -3.13
N ARG A 345 -27.18 -8.13 -2.45
CA ARG A 345 -28.12 -7.11 -2.96
C ARG A 345 -27.43 -5.77 -3.16
N MET A 346 -26.56 -5.37 -2.22
CA MET A 346 -25.73 -4.16 -2.34
C MET A 346 -24.85 -4.22 -3.60
N ARG A 347 -24.12 -5.32 -3.81
CA ARG A 347 -23.26 -5.51 -4.99
C ARG A 347 -24.06 -5.39 -6.29
N GLN A 348 -25.26 -5.97 -6.35
CA GLN A 348 -26.13 -5.84 -7.53
C GLN A 348 -26.54 -4.38 -7.80
N LYS A 349 -26.90 -3.63 -6.77
CA LYS A 349 -27.26 -2.20 -6.91
C LYS A 349 -26.07 -1.36 -7.38
N VAL A 350 -24.89 -1.57 -6.78
CA VAL A 350 -23.65 -0.88 -7.17
C VAL A 350 -23.30 -1.17 -8.62
N LEU A 351 -23.30 -2.44 -9.03
CA LEU A 351 -23.02 -2.81 -10.41
C LEU A 351 -24.04 -2.20 -11.38
N LYS A 352 -25.33 -2.13 -11.00
CA LYS A 352 -26.36 -1.49 -11.83
C LYS A 352 -26.05 -0.02 -12.09
N GLU A 353 -25.59 0.74 -11.10
CA GLU A 353 -25.17 2.14 -11.32
C GLU A 353 -23.95 2.25 -12.22
N VAL A 354 -22.96 1.40 -11.99
CA VAL A 354 -21.73 1.35 -12.80
C VAL A 354 -22.05 1.05 -14.27
N PHE A 355 -22.91 0.07 -14.54
CA PHE A 355 -23.38 -0.24 -15.89
C PHE A 355 -24.25 0.86 -16.51
N GLY A 356 -24.89 1.69 -15.69
CA GLY A 356 -25.62 2.88 -16.15
C GLY A 356 -24.70 4.02 -16.58
N TYR A 357 -23.55 4.16 -15.92
CA TYR A 357 -22.57 5.22 -16.21
C TYR A 357 -21.62 4.83 -17.36
N PHE A 358 -20.99 3.65 -17.28
CA PHE A 358 -20.02 3.19 -18.27
C PHE A 358 -20.68 2.40 -19.40
N LYS A 359 -20.20 2.64 -20.63
CA LYS A 359 -20.60 1.80 -21.77
C LYS A 359 -20.16 0.35 -21.52
N PRO A 360 -20.94 -0.67 -21.94
CA PRO A 360 -20.57 -2.08 -21.80
C PRO A 360 -19.20 -2.43 -22.39
N GLN A 361 -18.79 -1.69 -23.44
CA GLN A 361 -17.48 -1.82 -24.09
C GLN A 361 -16.31 -1.56 -23.13
N VAL A 362 -16.46 -0.67 -22.16
CA VAL A 362 -15.42 -0.35 -21.17
C VAL A 362 -15.41 -1.42 -20.08
N ILE A 363 -16.60 -1.79 -19.59
CA ILE A 363 -16.74 -2.75 -18.49
C ILE A 363 -16.26 -4.15 -18.89
N GLY A 364 -16.55 -4.60 -20.11
CA GLY A 364 -16.11 -5.91 -20.60
C GLY A 364 -14.59 -6.07 -20.74
N ARG A 365 -13.82 -5.00 -20.51
CA ARG A 365 -12.36 -4.94 -20.64
C ARG A 365 -11.66 -4.78 -19.30
N MET A 366 -12.43 -4.60 -18.24
CA MET A 366 -11.94 -4.69 -16.87
C MET A 366 -11.66 -6.15 -16.54
N SER A 367 -10.46 -6.44 -16.05
CA SER A 367 -10.13 -7.74 -15.48
C SER A 367 -11.02 -8.04 -14.29
N GLU A 368 -11.18 -7.05 -13.40
CA GLU A 368 -12.07 -7.17 -12.24
C GLU A 368 -12.60 -5.80 -11.78
N ILE A 369 -13.84 -5.80 -11.28
CA ILE A 369 -14.44 -4.68 -10.57
C ILE A 369 -14.41 -5.00 -9.07
N ILE A 370 -13.62 -4.23 -8.33
CA ILE A 370 -13.33 -4.45 -6.92
C ILE A 370 -14.08 -3.41 -6.10
N ILE A 371 -14.89 -3.86 -5.15
CA ILE A 371 -15.62 -3.01 -4.22
C ILE A 371 -14.84 -2.96 -2.91
N PHE A 372 -14.38 -1.77 -2.53
CA PHE A 372 -13.69 -1.52 -1.28
C PHE A 372 -14.70 -1.42 -0.14
N GLU A 373 -14.38 -2.06 0.97
CA GLU A 373 -15.21 -2.06 2.16
C GLU A 373 -15.03 -0.74 2.92
N PRO A 374 -16.09 -0.17 3.53
CA PRO A 374 -15.93 0.90 4.50
C PRO A 374 -15.03 0.43 5.66
N LEU A 375 -14.10 1.26 6.10
CA LEU A 375 -13.14 0.84 7.14
C LEU A 375 -13.86 0.51 8.47
N ASN A 376 -13.52 -0.63 9.06
CA ASN A 376 -13.88 -1.02 10.43
C ASN A 376 -13.05 -0.23 11.46
N GLU A 377 -13.47 -0.25 12.72
CA GLU A 377 -12.70 0.39 13.81
C GLU A 377 -11.27 -0.16 13.91
N ASP A 378 -11.10 -1.48 13.81
CA ASP A 378 -9.77 -2.11 13.80
C ASP A 378 -8.93 -1.69 12.60
N ALA A 379 -9.55 -1.61 11.42
CA ALA A 379 -8.88 -1.16 10.21
C ALA A 379 -8.46 0.32 10.33
N LEU A 380 -9.33 1.17 10.87
CA LEU A 380 -9.02 2.57 11.16
C LEU A 380 -7.89 2.70 12.18
N LYS A 381 -7.87 1.87 13.22
CA LYS A 381 -6.78 1.81 14.21
C LYS A 381 -5.45 1.43 13.55
N GLY A 382 -5.46 0.42 12.70
CA GLY A 382 -4.29 0.03 11.92
C GLY A 382 -3.80 1.17 11.01
N VAL A 383 -4.70 1.82 10.26
CA VAL A 383 -4.37 2.96 9.39
C VAL A 383 -3.81 4.13 10.20
N LEU A 384 -4.35 4.41 11.39
CA LEU A 384 -3.81 5.42 12.29
C LEU A 384 -2.39 5.07 12.75
N GLY A 385 -2.14 3.80 13.09
CA GLY A 385 -0.82 3.28 13.41
C GLY A 385 0.18 3.51 12.26
N LEU A 386 -0.20 3.21 11.02
CA LEU A 386 0.62 3.49 9.85
C LEU A 386 0.92 4.98 9.68
N LYS A 387 -0.07 5.86 9.83
CA LYS A 387 0.15 7.32 9.73
C LYS A 387 1.06 7.87 10.81
N LEU A 388 0.96 7.33 12.03
CA LEU A 388 1.83 7.69 13.15
C LEU A 388 3.24 7.14 12.97
N SER A 389 3.41 6.02 12.26
CA SER A 389 4.74 5.43 11.99
C SER A 389 5.68 6.43 11.31
N SER A 390 5.19 7.29 10.42
CA SER A 390 6.00 8.33 9.77
C SER A 390 6.49 9.39 10.77
N LEU A 391 5.65 9.76 11.74
CA LEU A 391 6.05 10.65 12.84
C LEU A 391 7.06 9.96 13.75
N THR A 392 6.81 8.69 14.10
CA THR A 392 7.73 7.87 14.90
C THR A 392 9.09 7.74 14.24
N LYS A 393 9.16 7.40 12.94
CA LYS A 393 10.40 7.32 12.16
C LYS A 393 11.15 8.66 12.16
N SER A 394 10.44 9.76 11.98
CA SER A 394 11.02 11.11 11.98
C SER A 394 11.61 11.52 13.33
N LEU A 395 11.00 11.09 14.44
CA LEU A 395 11.49 11.34 15.80
C LEU A 395 12.66 10.40 16.17
N ASN A 396 12.57 9.13 15.79
CA ASN A 396 13.62 8.15 15.99
C ASN A 396 14.91 8.54 15.25
N ALA A 397 14.80 9.10 14.03
CA ALA A 397 15.94 9.63 13.29
C ALA A 397 16.67 10.78 14.01
N ARG A 398 15.98 11.46 14.94
CA ARG A 398 16.54 12.50 15.81
C ARG A 398 16.96 11.96 17.18
N GLY A 399 16.98 10.64 17.34
CA GLY A 399 17.39 9.95 18.57
C GLY A 399 16.31 9.90 19.66
N VAL A 400 15.04 10.20 19.37
CA VAL A 400 13.95 10.16 20.36
C VAL A 400 13.12 8.89 20.18
N ASP A 401 13.04 8.01 21.18
CA ASP A 401 12.18 6.81 21.14
C ASP A 401 10.71 7.23 21.36
N PHE A 402 9.94 7.31 20.27
CA PHE A 402 8.54 7.71 20.33
C PHE A 402 7.58 6.52 20.26
N LYS A 403 6.72 6.39 21.27
CA LYS A 403 5.67 5.36 21.35
C LYS A 403 4.28 5.98 21.52
N VAL A 404 3.27 5.30 21.00
CA VAL A 404 1.87 5.72 21.12
C VAL A 404 1.11 4.62 21.85
N ALA A 405 0.45 4.98 22.96
CA ALA A 405 -0.36 4.05 23.72
C ALA A 405 -1.72 3.79 23.04
N ASP A 406 -2.31 2.61 23.26
CA ASP A 406 -3.63 2.27 22.73
C ASP A 406 -4.73 3.25 23.16
N SER A 407 -4.62 3.80 24.38
CA SER A 407 -5.56 4.82 24.87
C SER A 407 -5.52 6.11 24.04
N ALA A 408 -4.35 6.49 23.53
CA ALA A 408 -4.21 7.63 22.62
C ALA A 408 -4.75 7.29 21.22
N MET A 409 -4.55 6.06 20.74
CA MET A 409 -5.12 5.61 19.46
C MET A 409 -6.65 5.73 19.48
N ASN A 410 -7.30 5.15 20.49
CA ASN A 410 -8.76 5.17 20.62
C ASN A 410 -9.28 6.61 20.75
N TYR A 411 -8.62 7.45 21.55
CA TYR A 411 -8.98 8.87 21.68
C TYR A 411 -8.94 9.62 20.33
N ILE A 412 -7.92 9.36 19.50
CA ILE A 412 -7.80 9.99 18.19
C ILE A 412 -8.88 9.46 17.25
N LEU A 413 -9.17 8.15 17.29
CA LEU A 413 -10.23 7.54 16.49
C LEU A 413 -11.61 8.13 16.81
N GLU A 414 -11.97 8.26 18.10
CA GLU A 414 -13.25 8.86 18.53
C GLU A 414 -13.48 10.26 17.93
N ARG A 415 -12.40 11.04 17.72
CA ARG A 415 -12.50 12.44 17.27
C ARG A 415 -12.21 12.67 15.79
N ALA A 416 -11.37 11.83 15.19
CA ALA A 416 -10.88 12.03 13.83
C ALA A 416 -11.53 11.07 12.82
N SER A 417 -12.12 9.97 13.29
CA SER A 417 -12.75 8.99 12.41
C SER A 417 -14.09 9.48 11.89
N SER A 418 -14.43 9.02 10.69
CA SER A 418 -15.76 9.20 10.16
C SER A 418 -16.09 8.09 9.20
N TYR A 419 -17.27 7.52 9.37
CA TYR A 419 -17.76 6.47 8.49
C TYR A 419 -17.79 6.89 7.01
N LYS A 420 -18.28 8.10 6.69
CA LYS A 420 -18.38 8.61 5.30
C LYS A 420 -17.03 8.95 4.64
N TYR A 421 -16.06 9.48 5.39
CA TYR A 421 -14.81 10.05 4.84
C TYR A 421 -13.57 9.16 5.10
N GLY A 422 -13.78 7.96 5.64
CA GLY A 422 -12.73 6.98 5.93
C GLY A 422 -11.55 7.58 6.71
N GLY A 423 -10.33 7.19 6.33
CA GLY A 423 -9.10 7.63 6.99
C GLY A 423 -8.55 8.99 6.56
N ARG A 424 -9.25 9.72 5.67
CA ARG A 424 -8.77 11.01 5.14
C ARG A 424 -8.67 12.08 6.23
N ARG A 425 -9.67 12.15 7.12
CA ARG A 425 -9.71 13.11 8.25
C ARG A 425 -8.59 12.90 9.27
N MET A 426 -8.14 11.66 9.46
CA MET A 426 -7.08 11.33 10.44
C MET A 426 -5.77 12.03 10.13
N GLY A 427 -5.39 12.17 8.85
CA GLY A 427 -4.16 12.87 8.47
C GLY A 427 -4.20 14.34 8.90
N LYS A 428 -5.28 15.05 8.53
CA LYS A 428 -5.49 16.45 8.93
C LYS A 428 -5.51 16.62 10.45
N TYR A 429 -6.10 15.68 11.19
CA TYR A 429 -6.11 15.71 12.65
C TYR A 429 -4.69 15.63 13.24
N LEU A 430 -3.87 14.70 12.76
CA LEU A 430 -2.48 14.57 13.20
C LEU A 430 -1.67 15.84 12.90
N GLU A 431 -1.89 16.45 11.74
CA GLU A 431 -1.20 17.68 11.33
C GLU A 431 -1.64 18.91 12.11
N LYS A 432 -2.93 19.02 12.43
CA LYS A 432 -3.48 20.17 13.14
C LYS A 432 -3.28 20.09 14.66
N TYR A 433 -3.31 18.89 15.24
CA TYR A 433 -3.37 18.73 16.70
C TYR A 433 -2.19 17.98 17.31
N ILE A 434 -1.53 17.08 16.59
CA ILE A 434 -0.41 16.29 17.14
C ILE A 434 0.94 16.92 16.79
N LYS A 435 1.24 17.13 15.50
CA LYS A 435 2.52 17.72 15.05
C LYS A 435 2.81 19.08 15.73
N PRO A 436 1.85 20.03 15.85
CA PRO A 436 2.12 21.33 16.46
C PRO A 436 2.34 21.26 17.98
N ARG A 437 2.00 20.14 18.63
CA ARG A 437 2.31 19.91 20.05
C ARG A 437 3.70 19.33 20.26
N VAL A 438 4.18 18.53 19.32
CA VAL A 438 5.52 17.92 19.38
C VAL A 438 6.60 18.91 18.91
N ALA A 439 6.32 19.72 17.89
CA ALA A 439 7.30 20.61 17.28
C ALA A 439 7.95 21.62 18.28
N PRO A 440 7.20 22.32 19.15
CA PRO A 440 7.81 23.24 20.12
C PRO A 440 8.67 22.52 21.16
N LEU A 441 8.36 21.27 21.52
CA LEU A 441 9.14 20.49 22.48
C LEU A 441 10.51 20.09 21.90
N LEU A 442 10.55 19.82 20.60
CA LEU A 442 11.79 19.61 19.86
C LEU A 442 12.61 20.91 19.78
N ILE A 443 11.98 22.03 19.39
CA ILE A 443 12.68 23.32 19.21
C ILE A 443 13.20 23.87 20.55
N SER A 444 12.43 23.74 21.63
CA SER A 444 12.81 24.22 22.95
C SER A 444 13.84 23.34 23.68
N GLY A 445 14.27 22.23 23.07
CA GLY A 445 15.24 21.29 23.68
C GLY A 445 14.70 20.53 24.89
N LYS A 446 13.38 20.54 25.11
CA LYS A 446 12.71 19.74 26.15
C LYS A 446 12.62 18.26 25.78
N LEU A 447 12.75 17.95 24.50
CA LEU A 447 12.84 16.60 23.96
C LEU A 447 14.24 16.43 23.35
N LYS A 448 15.09 15.66 24.03
CA LYS A 448 16.50 15.47 23.66
C LYS A 448 16.74 14.10 23.01
N PRO A 449 17.80 13.95 22.21
CA PRO A 449 18.27 12.64 21.79
C PRO A 449 18.54 11.76 23.01
N GLY A 450 18.02 10.53 23.01
CA GLY A 450 18.05 9.59 24.13
C GLY A 450 16.78 9.60 25.00
N ASP A 451 15.87 10.57 24.84
CA ASP A 451 14.61 10.56 25.57
C ASP A 451 13.61 9.58 24.96
N ARG A 452 12.81 8.95 25.82
CA ARG A 452 11.62 8.18 25.44
C ARG A 452 10.38 9.04 25.65
N ALA A 453 9.60 9.23 24.58
CA ALA A 453 8.34 9.95 24.60
C ALA A 453 7.17 8.99 24.35
N VAL A 454 6.16 9.03 25.22
CA VAL A 454 4.94 8.23 25.10
C VAL A 454 3.72 9.14 24.98
N LEU A 455 2.98 9.01 23.89
CA LEU A 455 1.70 9.69 23.71
C LEU A 455 0.57 8.84 24.33
N ALA A 456 -0.13 9.40 25.32
CA ALA A 456 -1.21 8.73 26.04
C ALA A 456 -2.40 9.66 26.28
N ARG A 457 -3.60 9.09 26.43
CA ARG A 457 -4.77 9.84 26.93
C ARG A 457 -4.51 10.29 28.37
N SER A 458 -4.91 11.51 28.72
CA SER A 458 -4.75 12.03 30.08
C SER A 458 -5.66 11.30 31.06
N ASN A 459 -5.11 10.89 32.20
CA ASN A 459 -5.88 10.25 33.28
C ASN A 459 -6.77 11.24 34.03
N THR A 460 -6.41 12.53 34.05
CA THR A 460 -7.16 13.59 34.76
C THR A 460 -8.25 14.22 33.91
N ASN A 461 -8.01 14.35 32.60
CA ASN A 461 -8.97 14.91 31.66
C ASN A 461 -9.18 13.94 30.49
N PRO A 462 -10.31 13.25 30.39
CA PRO A 462 -10.56 12.29 29.31
C PRO A 462 -10.59 12.95 27.93
N ASN A 463 -10.67 14.29 27.87
CA ASN A 463 -10.67 15.11 26.66
C ASN A 463 -9.29 15.67 26.28
N GLN A 464 -8.20 15.13 26.82
CA GLN A 464 -6.84 15.60 26.52
C GLN A 464 -5.87 14.45 26.25
N LEU A 465 -4.86 14.74 25.41
CA LEU A 465 -3.71 13.87 25.15
C LEU A 465 -2.47 14.47 25.82
N ASN A 466 -1.71 13.63 26.52
CA ASN A 466 -0.46 14.00 27.16
C ASN A 466 0.71 13.33 26.46
N LEU A 467 1.82 14.06 26.35
CA LEU A 467 3.11 13.50 25.96
C LEU A 467 3.96 13.32 27.21
N ILE A 468 4.22 12.06 27.57
CA ILE A 468 5.01 11.68 28.74
C ILE A 468 6.45 11.47 28.28
N VAL A 469 7.39 12.28 28.77
CA VAL A 469 8.82 12.16 28.45
C VAL A 469 9.55 11.55 29.62
N SER A 470 10.34 10.51 29.35
CA SER A 470 11.18 9.80 30.31
C SER A 470 12.60 9.71 29.77
N GLN A 471 13.59 9.91 30.62
CA GLN A 471 15.00 9.75 30.24
C GLN A 471 15.32 8.25 30.17
N SER A 472 15.95 7.80 29.09
CA SER A 472 16.51 6.44 29.06
C SER A 472 17.76 6.42 29.94
N SER A 473 17.74 5.61 31.00
CA SER A 473 18.87 5.46 31.91
C SER A 473 19.79 4.33 31.43
N SER A 474 20.82 4.68 30.65
CA SER A 474 22.09 3.92 30.47
C SER A 474 22.96 4.66 29.44
N SER A 475 24.24 4.99 29.58
CA SER A 475 25.33 4.48 30.42
C SER A 475 26.46 5.53 30.45
N SER A 476 27.02 5.84 31.63
CA SER A 476 28.24 6.66 31.74
C SER A 476 29.39 5.82 32.27
N SER A 477 30.24 5.34 31.37
CA SER A 477 31.60 4.88 31.67
C SER A 477 32.61 5.88 31.12
N SER A 478 33.62 6.18 31.95
CA SER A 478 34.86 6.94 31.70
C SER A 478 34.73 8.46 31.48
N SER A 479 35.61 9.35 31.95
CA SER A 479 36.62 9.39 33.02
C SER A 479 37.21 10.81 32.96
N SER A 480 37.32 11.53 34.07
CA SER A 480 38.46 12.44 34.33
C SER A 480 38.41 13.01 35.75
N SER A 481 39.60 13.02 36.33
CA SER A 481 40.02 13.36 37.67
C SER A 481 40.07 14.87 37.95
N SER A 482 39.72 15.29 39.17
CA SER A 482 40.62 16.07 40.04
C SER A 482 40.04 16.32 41.44
N SER A 483 40.94 16.06 42.39
CA SER A 483 41.07 16.28 43.84
C SER A 483 40.24 17.29 44.66
N SER A 484 40.01 16.85 45.92
CA SER A 484 39.91 17.56 47.23
C SER A 484 38.67 18.44 47.48
N SER A 485 37.95 18.36 48.61
CA SER A 485 38.32 18.09 50.01
C SER A 485 37.12 17.65 50.90
N SER A 486 37.46 16.99 52.02
CA SER A 486 36.70 16.56 53.22
C SER A 486 35.58 17.51 53.72
N ASN A 487 34.48 17.08 54.38
CA ASN A 487 34.37 16.21 55.56
C ASN A 487 32.91 15.71 55.84
N SER A 488 32.83 14.48 56.39
CA SER A 488 31.89 13.89 57.40
C SER A 488 30.34 13.88 57.24
N SER A 489 29.86 12.67 56.89
CA SER A 489 28.85 11.81 57.59
C SER A 489 27.46 12.31 57.98
N SER A 490 26.43 11.73 57.35
CA SER A 490 25.47 10.82 58.03
C SER A 490 24.76 9.93 57.01
N SER A 491 24.67 8.64 57.34
CA SER A 491 24.09 7.57 56.55
C SER A 491 22.67 7.24 57.02
N SER A 492 21.73 7.15 56.08
CA SER A 492 20.61 6.19 56.16
C SER A 492 20.02 5.93 54.78
N SER A 493 20.32 4.74 54.26
CA SER A 493 19.59 3.91 53.29
C SER A 493 18.06 4.01 53.45
N SER A 494 17.18 3.82 52.47
CA SER A 494 17.24 3.38 51.07
C SER A 494 15.80 3.37 50.56
N SER A 495 15.55 3.89 49.35
CA SER A 495 14.44 3.46 48.48
C SER A 495 14.65 4.11 47.12
N SER A 496 15.26 3.36 46.21
CA SER A 496 15.55 3.74 44.83
C SER A 496 14.25 3.92 44.04
N ARG A 497 13.62 5.09 44.17
CA ARG A 497 12.56 5.54 43.25
C ARG A 497 13.23 6.07 41.98
N SER A 498 13.02 5.37 40.87
CA SER A 498 13.18 5.91 39.51
C SER A 498 12.58 7.32 39.49
N ARG A 499 13.42 8.35 39.28
CA ARG A 499 12.97 9.74 39.21
C ARG A 499 12.24 9.93 37.89
N PHE A 500 10.94 9.67 37.89
CA PHE A 500 10.04 10.24 36.91
C PHE A 500 10.14 11.76 37.03
N ARG A 501 10.73 12.43 36.04
CA ARG A 501 10.48 13.85 35.81
C ARG A 501 9.08 13.96 35.19
N GLY A 502 8.07 13.73 36.00
CA GLY A 502 6.71 14.15 35.68
C GLY A 502 6.73 15.67 35.60
N ILE A 503 6.76 16.23 34.39
CA ILE A 503 6.42 17.64 34.19
C ILE A 503 4.91 17.72 34.44
N LEU A 504 4.56 17.93 35.71
CA LEU A 504 3.21 18.17 36.18
C LEU A 504 2.89 19.62 35.82
N VAL A 505 1.96 19.77 34.89
CA VAL A 505 1.56 21.09 34.42
C VAL A 505 0.39 21.57 35.28
N CYS A 506 0.42 22.82 35.75
CA CYS A 506 -0.45 23.42 36.79
C CYS A 506 -1.95 23.11 36.68
N GLU A 507 -2.62 23.06 37.83
CA GLU A 507 -4.08 23.22 37.97
C GLU A 507 -4.44 24.70 37.89
N LEU A 508 -5.47 25.01 37.11
CA LEU A 508 -6.11 26.32 37.05
C LEU A 508 -7.36 26.25 37.93
N ASP A 509 -7.61 27.31 38.71
CA ASP A 509 -8.88 27.51 39.40
C ASP A 509 -9.96 27.99 38.42
N GLU A 510 -11.23 28.03 38.86
CA GLU A 510 -12.40 28.41 38.05
C GLU A 510 -12.29 29.85 37.47
N ALA A 511 -11.35 30.66 37.97
CA ALA A 511 -11.06 32.01 37.50
C ALA A 511 -9.85 32.10 36.54
N GLY A 512 -9.14 30.99 36.28
CA GLY A 512 -8.06 30.93 35.29
C GLY A 512 -6.75 31.62 35.69
N VAL A 513 -6.45 31.77 36.99
CA VAL A 513 -5.23 32.46 37.45
C VAL A 513 -4.25 31.49 38.12
N CYS A 514 -3.05 31.37 37.57
CA CYS A 514 -1.97 30.57 38.15
C CYS A 514 -1.21 31.36 39.22
N LYS A 515 -1.15 30.90 40.49
CA LYS A 515 -0.42 31.59 41.57
C LYS A 515 1.11 31.63 41.32
N PRO A 516 1.82 32.69 41.74
CA PRO A 516 3.17 32.99 41.26
C PRO A 516 4.26 32.21 42.03
N GLY A 517 5.12 31.50 41.30
CA GLY A 517 6.26 30.76 41.86
C GLY A 517 7.10 29.92 40.89
N THR A 518 6.67 29.73 39.63
CA THR A 518 7.48 29.01 38.61
C THR A 518 7.33 29.68 37.25
N LYS A 519 8.46 30.15 36.68
CA LYS A 519 8.53 30.82 35.37
C LYS A 519 8.34 29.84 34.20
N TYR A 520 7.60 30.33 33.19
CA TYR A 520 7.24 29.75 31.89
C TYR A 520 6.25 28.58 31.92
N GLY A 521 4.97 28.95 31.96
CA GLY A 521 3.82 28.08 31.89
C GLY A 521 3.81 27.19 30.63
N THR A 522 3.69 25.90 30.89
CA THR A 522 3.13 24.90 29.98
C THR A 522 1.63 24.75 30.34
N LYS A 523 0.78 24.18 29.45
CA LYS A 523 -0.73 24.01 29.44
C LYS A 523 -1.49 25.12 28.68
N LEU A 524 -2.26 24.82 27.63
CA LEU A 524 -3.52 24.05 27.45
C LEU A 524 -4.77 24.83 27.88
N VAL A 525 -5.43 25.43 26.89
CA VAL A 525 -6.88 25.66 26.86
C VAL A 525 -7.31 25.35 25.42
N VAL A 526 -8.26 24.43 25.26
CA VAL A 526 -9.12 24.40 24.07
C VAL A 526 -10.39 25.10 24.53
N GLN A 527 -10.58 26.35 24.13
CA GLN A 527 -11.88 26.99 24.28
C GLN A 527 -12.84 26.35 23.28
N GLU A 528 -13.97 25.89 23.80
CA GLU A 528 -15.15 25.56 23.00
C GLU A 528 -15.60 26.81 22.24
N ALA A 529 -15.74 26.69 20.92
CA ALA A 529 -16.70 27.54 20.24
C ALA A 529 -18.08 27.00 20.64
N LYS A 530 -18.86 27.81 21.35
CA LYS A 530 -20.27 27.54 21.66
C LYS A 530 -20.95 27.00 20.41
N GLN A 531 -21.71 25.92 20.57
CA GLN A 531 -22.81 25.61 19.66
C GLN A 531 -23.74 26.85 19.66
N GLN A 532 -23.73 27.59 18.57
CA GLN A 532 -24.89 28.39 18.19
C GLN A 532 -25.79 27.48 17.36
N GLU A 533 -26.94 27.16 17.93
CA GLU A 533 -28.10 26.72 17.17
C GLU A 533 -28.58 27.87 16.28
N GLY A 534 -28.98 27.53 15.05
CA GLY A 534 -29.58 28.42 14.04
C GLY A 534 -28.53 29.09 13.15
N SER A 535 -28.62 29.11 11.83
CA SER A 535 -29.69 28.78 10.88
C SER A 535 -29.01 28.48 9.53
N ASP A 536 -29.77 27.90 8.60
CA ASP A 536 -29.44 27.81 7.18
C ASP A 536 -28.81 29.12 6.68
N ASP A 537 -27.71 29.01 5.92
CA ASP A 537 -27.56 29.62 4.60
C ASP A 537 -26.17 29.34 4.01
N GLU A 538 -26.18 29.29 2.69
CA GLU A 538 -25.11 29.00 1.75
C GLU A 538 -23.82 29.80 2.03
N GLU A 539 -22.66 29.19 1.79
CA GLU A 539 -21.64 29.82 0.93
C GLU A 539 -20.54 28.85 0.50
N SER A 540 -20.31 28.91 -0.80
CA SER A 540 -19.21 28.41 -1.62
C SER A 540 -17.83 28.63 -1.03
N LEU A 541 -16.95 27.64 -1.18
CA LEU A 541 -15.50 27.82 -1.04
C LEU A 541 -14.84 27.31 -2.33
N ASP A 542 -14.51 28.29 -3.17
CA ASP A 542 -13.46 28.23 -4.20
C ASP A 542 -12.08 27.88 -3.61
#